data_AF-A0A9Q7UTH7-F1
#
_entry.id   AF-A0A9Q7UTH7-F1
#
_cell.length_a   1.000
_cell.length_b   1.000
_cell.length_c   1.000
_cell.angle_alpha   90.00
_cell.angle_beta   90.00
_cell.angle_gamma   90.00
#
_symmetry.space_group_name_H-M   'P 1'
#
loop_
_entity.id
_entity.type
_entity.pdbx_description
1 polymer ?
#
loop_
_entity_poly.entity_id
_entity_poly.type
_entity_poly.pdbx_seq_one_letter_code
_entity_poly.pdbx_strand_id
1 'polypeptide(L)'
;MRCIKCGFDNPAGGRFCQACGHSLARICPQCGHESGAAARFCGHCGVLLPDLPAGQHLGTAPVFYTPAHLAERILAEQAAMEARGQTAGERKTITALFADIAGSTALIQDLDPEDARGVIDPIVSMMMEAVHHYEGYVAKSLGDGILALFGAPIAHEDHPLRALYAALRMQDAIRRHNGRTPQATGLPLSIRVGVHTGEVVVRAIRKDDLRTDYDPVGHTIHIASRMEGVAMPSSIAVSEATHRLTEGYFEFRALGTALVKGIQQPLAVYEVIGPGALRTRLQVASHRGLSRFVGRQDELRCMQVALQSARRGQGRVVGVAGEAGVGKSRLFHEFRTRAQPGCKVLETFSVSHGKAFPYLPLIDLIRAYFDVASQDDDRQIRDKVTARLMAIGCAPDEVLPYLLYLLGIKDPASTLPMMEASVRRQRTFDALVRLLVRESEFQPLMVLFDDLQWLDSESEAFLCILADHVPRSRMLLLVNYRPEYVHDGGVPCHVRLELAPLGQGDAQGFLSAMLGDDASRR
;
A
#
# COMPACT_ATOMS: atom_id res chain seq x y z
N MET A 1 17.32 -27.47 39.06
CA MET A 1 18.13 -27.35 37.83
C MET A 1 17.24 -27.70 36.65
N ARG A 2 16.90 -26.70 35.84
CA ARG A 2 16.00 -26.90 34.69
C ARG A 2 16.73 -27.60 33.55
N CYS A 3 16.16 -28.68 33.03
CA CYS A 3 16.75 -29.43 31.93
C CYS A 3 16.67 -28.62 30.65
N ILE A 4 17.82 -28.40 30.01
CA ILE A 4 17.92 -27.60 28.79
C ILE A 4 17.28 -28.26 27.55
N LYS A 5 17.05 -29.58 27.58
CA LYS A 5 16.44 -30.33 26.47
C LYS A 5 14.90 -30.37 26.51
N CYS A 6 14.31 -30.44 27.71
CA CYS A 6 12.87 -30.64 27.86
C CYS A 6 12.19 -29.64 28.82
N GLY A 7 12.95 -28.74 29.44
CA GLY A 7 12.42 -27.73 30.37
C GLY A 7 12.02 -28.24 31.76
N PHE A 8 12.19 -29.54 32.05
CA PHE A 8 11.82 -30.17 33.34
C PHE A 8 12.73 -29.71 34.49
N ASP A 9 12.16 -29.37 35.66
CA ASP A 9 12.93 -28.97 36.84
C ASP A 9 13.42 -30.17 37.66
N ASN A 10 14.75 -30.33 37.73
CA ASN A 10 15.39 -31.43 38.45
C ASN A 10 15.90 -30.98 39.83
N PRO A 11 15.94 -31.87 40.84
CA PRO A 11 16.53 -31.57 42.14
C PRO A 11 18.03 -31.24 42.05
N ALA A 12 18.53 -30.46 43.01
CA ALA A 12 19.95 -30.10 43.08
C ALA A 12 20.83 -31.35 43.30
N GLY A 13 21.88 -31.52 42.50
CA GLY A 13 22.81 -32.67 42.58
C GLY A 13 22.55 -33.82 41.59
N GLY A 14 21.46 -33.79 40.81
CA GLY A 14 21.21 -34.79 39.75
C GLY A 14 22.14 -34.62 38.56
N ARG A 15 22.84 -35.69 38.14
CA ARG A 15 23.73 -35.68 36.95
C ARG A 15 22.98 -35.80 35.62
N PHE A 16 21.77 -36.38 35.64
CA PHE A 16 20.92 -36.56 34.47
C PHE A 16 19.50 -36.07 34.76
N CYS A 17 18.79 -35.65 33.72
CA CYS A 17 17.40 -35.26 33.83
C CYS A 17 16.52 -36.49 34.11
N GLN A 18 15.69 -36.42 35.15
CA GLN A 18 14.77 -37.50 35.53
C GLN A 18 13.65 -37.73 34.50
N ALA A 19 13.34 -36.74 33.65
CA ALA A 19 12.30 -36.86 32.63
C ALA A 19 12.81 -37.39 31.28
N CYS A 20 14.00 -36.97 30.83
CA CYS A 20 14.49 -37.28 29.47
C CYS A 20 15.89 -37.90 29.40
N GLY A 21 16.55 -38.14 30.55
CA GLY A 21 17.88 -38.75 30.62
C GLY A 21 19.04 -37.85 30.14
N HIS A 22 18.79 -36.61 29.75
CA HIS A 22 19.83 -35.70 29.28
C HIS A 22 20.79 -35.29 30.42
N SER A 23 22.11 -35.31 30.17
CA SER A 23 23.10 -34.88 31.16
C SER A 23 22.87 -33.42 31.56
N LEU A 24 22.91 -33.16 32.87
CA LEU A 24 22.81 -31.82 33.43
C LEU A 24 24.21 -31.21 33.70
N ALA A 25 25.29 -31.96 33.49
CA ALA A 25 26.66 -31.48 33.59
C ALA A 25 27.21 -31.08 32.21
N ARG A 26 27.91 -29.95 32.13
CA ARG A 26 28.62 -29.51 30.92
C ARG A 26 30.03 -30.09 30.93
N ILE A 27 30.41 -30.83 29.90
CA ILE A 27 31.78 -31.34 29.77
C ILE A 27 32.59 -30.33 28.97
N CYS A 28 33.75 -29.93 29.51
CA CYS A 28 34.66 -29.06 28.80
C CYS A 28 35.21 -29.76 27.55
N PRO A 29 35.04 -29.20 26.34
CA PRO A 29 35.54 -29.83 25.12
C PRO A 29 37.07 -29.85 25.03
N GLN A 30 37.77 -29.00 25.81
CA GLN A 30 39.22 -28.89 25.77
C GLN A 30 39.93 -29.80 26.79
N CYS A 31 39.39 -29.94 28.00
CA CYS A 31 40.07 -30.69 29.09
C CYS A 31 39.23 -31.82 29.69
N GLY A 32 38.00 -32.03 29.23
CA GLY A 32 37.10 -33.08 29.73
C GLY A 32 36.54 -32.84 31.14
N HIS A 33 36.84 -31.71 31.78
CA HIS A 33 36.35 -31.42 33.12
C HIS A 33 34.83 -31.16 33.15
N GLU A 34 34.13 -31.81 34.07
CA GLU A 34 32.70 -31.60 34.31
C GLU A 34 32.48 -30.26 35.04
N SER A 35 31.79 -29.34 34.39
CA SER A 35 31.38 -28.06 34.94
C SER A 35 29.87 -28.05 35.20
N GLY A 36 29.44 -27.29 36.22
CA GLY A 36 28.02 -27.15 36.54
C GLY A 36 27.19 -26.60 35.38
N ALA A 37 25.89 -26.91 35.34
CA ALA A 37 24.97 -26.56 34.25
C ALA A 37 24.99 -25.06 33.85
N ALA A 38 25.21 -24.17 34.83
CA ALA A 38 25.23 -22.73 34.65
C ALA A 38 26.63 -22.13 34.40
N ALA A 39 27.69 -22.95 34.39
CA ALA A 39 29.05 -22.46 34.19
C ALA A 39 29.23 -21.97 32.74
N ARG A 40 29.64 -20.70 32.58
CA ARG A 40 29.99 -20.12 31.27
C ARG A 40 31.44 -20.44 30.86
N PHE A 41 32.31 -20.66 31.84
CA PHE A 41 33.70 -21.03 31.66
C PHE A 41 33.99 -22.33 32.39
N CYS A 42 34.96 -23.10 31.89
CA CYS A 42 35.44 -24.29 32.57
C CYS A 42 36.20 -23.88 33.84
N GLY A 43 35.74 -24.35 35.02
CA GLY A 43 36.39 -24.05 36.31
C GLY A 43 37.82 -24.57 36.46
N HIS A 44 38.25 -25.48 35.58
CA HIS A 44 39.60 -26.05 35.59
C HIS A 44 40.58 -25.39 34.61
N CYS A 45 40.25 -25.30 33.31
CA CYS A 45 41.17 -24.75 32.29
C CYS A 45 40.83 -23.33 31.81
N GLY A 46 39.72 -22.74 32.29
CA GLY A 46 39.31 -21.38 31.96
C GLY A 46 38.69 -21.18 30.57
N VAL A 47 38.61 -22.22 29.72
CA VAL A 47 38.03 -22.08 28.37
C VAL A 47 36.53 -21.76 28.43
N LEU A 48 36.06 -20.94 27.50
CA LEU A 48 34.65 -20.67 27.29
C LEU A 48 33.95 -21.97 26.88
N LEU A 49 32.90 -22.36 27.61
CA LEU A 49 32.10 -23.51 27.25
C LEU A 49 31.10 -23.07 26.15
N PRO A 50 31.14 -23.65 24.94
CA PRO A 50 30.33 -23.20 23.81
C PRO A 50 28.85 -23.21 24.17
N ASP A 51 28.18 -22.07 23.99
CA ASP A 51 26.74 -21.95 24.22
C ASP A 51 26.02 -22.99 23.37
N LEU A 52 25.23 -23.84 24.02
CA LEU A 52 24.46 -24.85 23.30
C LEU A 52 23.35 -24.12 22.54
N PRO A 53 23.15 -24.39 21.24
CA PRO A 53 22.06 -23.80 20.49
C PRO A 53 20.76 -24.11 21.21
N ALA A 54 20.00 -23.06 21.56
CA ALA A 54 18.67 -23.23 22.12
C ALA A 54 17.89 -24.15 21.20
N GLY A 55 17.49 -25.31 21.72
CA GLY A 55 16.80 -26.33 20.94
C GLY A 55 15.63 -25.69 20.19
N GLN A 56 15.62 -25.88 18.87
CA GLN A 56 14.50 -25.49 18.02
C GLN A 56 13.24 -26.19 18.54
N HIS A 57 12.43 -25.45 19.29
CA HIS A 57 11.03 -25.78 19.45
C HIS A 57 10.37 -25.61 18.08
N LEU A 58 10.03 -26.74 17.45
CA LEU A 58 8.98 -26.81 16.43
C LEU A 58 7.71 -26.25 17.08
N GLY A 59 7.43 -24.98 16.81
CA GLY A 59 6.31 -24.26 17.41
C GLY A 59 5.90 -23.11 16.51
N THR A 60 4.73 -23.28 15.91
CA THR A 60 3.82 -22.24 15.40
C THR A 60 3.97 -20.93 16.19
N ALA A 61 4.45 -19.90 15.49
CA ALA A 61 4.60 -18.52 15.97
C ALA A 61 4.61 -17.58 14.75
N PRO A 62 4.19 -16.31 14.89
CA PRO A 62 4.41 -15.31 13.86
C PRO A 62 5.91 -15.11 13.63
N VAL A 63 6.32 -15.14 12.36
CA VAL A 63 7.70 -15.12 11.89
C VAL A 63 8.38 -13.78 12.22
N PHE A 64 9.66 -13.84 12.59
CA PHE A 64 10.61 -12.74 12.85
C PHE A 64 10.88 -11.78 11.65
N TYR A 65 9.90 -11.54 10.77
CA TYR A 65 10.11 -10.85 9.48
C TYR A 65 9.31 -9.54 9.29
N THR A 66 8.37 -9.21 10.20
CA THR A 66 7.58 -7.97 10.08
C THR A 66 8.50 -6.74 10.15
N PRO A 67 8.51 -5.82 9.16
CA PRO A 67 9.33 -4.62 9.21
C PRO A 67 9.10 -3.78 10.47
N ALA A 68 10.15 -3.13 11.00
CA ALA A 68 10.09 -2.41 12.28
C ALA A 68 8.95 -1.38 12.34
N HIS A 69 8.77 -0.57 11.29
CA HIS A 69 7.70 0.42 11.21
C HIS A 69 6.30 -0.19 11.28
N LEU A 70 6.12 -1.39 10.71
CA LEU A 70 4.83 -2.08 10.72
C LEU A 70 4.61 -2.73 12.08
N ALA A 71 5.65 -3.32 12.68
CA ALA A 71 5.61 -3.87 14.03
C ALA A 71 5.22 -2.79 15.07
N GLU A 72 5.83 -1.59 14.98
CA GLU A 72 5.49 -0.45 15.83
C GLU A 72 4.01 -0.04 15.70
N ARG A 73 3.50 0.06 14.46
CA ARG A 73 2.08 0.38 14.22
C ARG A 73 1.13 -0.70 14.74
N ILE A 74 1.49 -1.97 14.56
CA ILE A 74 0.70 -3.10 15.09
C ILE A 74 0.64 -3.03 16.61
N LEU A 75 1.79 -2.80 17.27
CA LEU A 75 1.86 -2.67 18.73
C LEU A 75 1.08 -1.46 19.24
N ALA A 76 1.14 -0.32 18.54
CA ALA A 76 0.37 0.87 18.88
C ALA A 76 -1.15 0.64 18.80
N GLU A 77 -1.61 -0.01 17.73
CA GLU A 77 -3.02 -0.36 17.56
C GLU A 77 -3.48 -1.38 18.60
N GLN A 78 -2.64 -2.37 18.92
CA GLN A 78 -2.90 -3.33 20.01
C GLN A 78 -3.04 -2.63 21.36
N ALA A 79 -2.13 -1.71 21.69
CA ALA A 79 -2.19 -0.95 22.93
C ALA A 79 -3.47 -0.08 23.00
N ALA A 80 -3.87 0.53 21.88
CA ALA A 80 -5.12 1.28 21.80
C ALA A 80 -6.36 0.38 21.98
N MET A 81 -6.34 -0.85 21.46
CA MET A 81 -7.42 -1.82 21.59
C MET A 81 -7.52 -2.39 23.02
N GLU A 82 -6.39 -2.70 23.65
CA GLU A 82 -6.30 -3.10 25.06
C GLU A 82 -6.82 -1.99 25.99
N ALA A 83 -6.45 -0.72 25.73
CA ALA A 83 -6.93 0.43 26.49
C ALA A 83 -8.45 0.65 26.42
N ARG A 84 -9.10 0.22 25.33
CA ARG A 84 -10.57 0.27 25.17
C ARG A 84 -11.30 -0.88 25.88
N GLY A 85 -10.58 -1.80 26.53
CA GLY A 85 -11.18 -2.92 27.28
C GLY A 85 -11.82 -4.02 26.41
N GLN A 86 -11.55 -4.05 25.10
CA GLN A 86 -12.22 -4.93 24.13
C GLN A 86 -11.59 -6.32 24.03
N THR A 87 -11.50 -7.05 25.14
CA THR A 87 -10.94 -8.43 25.18
C THR A 87 -11.85 -9.51 24.60
N ALA A 88 -13.12 -9.20 24.31
CA ALA A 88 -14.12 -10.14 23.79
C ALA A 88 -14.04 -10.39 22.27
N GLY A 89 -13.21 -9.62 21.57
CA GLY A 89 -13.01 -9.66 20.13
C GLY A 89 -13.87 -8.68 19.34
N GLU A 90 -13.30 -8.12 18.28
CA GLU A 90 -13.90 -7.07 17.45
C GLU A 90 -14.35 -7.66 16.10
N ARG A 91 -15.59 -7.36 15.67
CA ARG A 91 -16.02 -7.64 14.30
C ARG A 91 -15.39 -6.62 13.36
N LYS A 92 -14.52 -7.07 12.47
CA LYS A 92 -13.91 -6.23 11.43
C LYS A 92 -14.19 -6.80 10.05
N THR A 93 -14.41 -5.92 9.08
CA THR A 93 -14.30 -6.31 7.67
C THR A 93 -12.83 -6.31 7.31
N ILE A 94 -12.33 -7.43 6.78
CA ILE A 94 -10.94 -7.57 6.36
C ILE A 94 -10.89 -8.11 4.93
N THR A 95 -9.72 -8.03 4.31
CA THR A 95 -9.42 -8.78 3.09
C THR A 95 -8.33 -9.80 3.36
N ALA A 96 -8.67 -11.06 3.16
CA ALA A 96 -7.73 -12.17 3.26
C ALA A 96 -7.19 -12.51 1.87
N LEU A 97 -5.87 -12.70 1.80
CA LEU A 97 -5.13 -13.09 0.61
C LEU A 97 -4.39 -14.40 0.92
N PHE A 98 -4.61 -15.40 0.07
CA PHE A 98 -3.79 -16.62 0.01
C PHE A 98 -2.96 -16.58 -1.26
N ALA A 99 -1.69 -16.95 -1.15
CA ALA A 99 -0.82 -17.15 -2.30
C ALA A 99 -0.03 -18.44 -2.12
N ASP A 100 0.10 -19.24 -3.18
CA ASP A 100 0.83 -20.51 -3.17
C ASP A 100 1.56 -20.72 -4.51
N ILE A 101 2.67 -21.45 -4.48
CA ILE A 101 3.44 -21.86 -5.65
C ILE A 101 2.68 -22.94 -6.41
N ALA A 102 2.39 -22.68 -7.68
CA ALA A 102 1.67 -23.62 -8.50
C ALA A 102 2.53 -24.86 -8.81
N GLY A 103 2.04 -26.03 -8.41
CA GLY A 103 2.73 -27.30 -8.66
C GLY A 103 3.95 -27.51 -7.76
N SER A 104 4.02 -26.84 -6.61
CA SER A 104 5.09 -26.96 -5.61
C SER A 104 5.47 -28.41 -5.30
N THR A 105 4.49 -29.28 -5.10
CA THR A 105 4.72 -30.70 -4.78
C THR A 105 5.49 -31.43 -5.88
N ALA A 106 5.14 -31.19 -7.14
CA ALA A 106 5.84 -31.78 -8.28
C ALA A 106 7.23 -31.17 -8.48
N LEU A 107 7.38 -29.88 -8.15
CA LEU A 107 8.65 -29.14 -8.26
C LEU A 107 9.72 -29.68 -7.30
N ILE A 108 9.32 -30.14 -6.12
CA ILE A 108 10.25 -30.57 -5.05
C ILE A 108 10.30 -32.09 -4.84
N GLN A 109 9.55 -32.86 -5.63
CA GLN A 109 9.38 -34.31 -5.41
C GLN A 109 10.72 -35.08 -5.41
N ASP A 110 11.65 -34.68 -6.28
CA ASP A 110 12.95 -35.34 -6.47
C ASP A 110 14.11 -34.54 -5.86
N LEU A 111 13.82 -33.50 -5.06
CA LEU A 111 14.82 -32.66 -4.41
C LEU A 111 15.00 -33.07 -2.94
N ASP A 112 16.25 -32.98 -2.46
CA ASP A 112 16.51 -33.07 -1.03
C ASP A 112 15.83 -31.89 -0.28
N PRO A 113 15.42 -32.06 0.99
CA PRO A 113 14.70 -31.02 1.73
C PRO A 113 15.41 -29.66 1.83
N GLU A 114 16.75 -29.66 1.80
CA GLU A 114 17.55 -28.43 1.80
C GLU A 114 17.47 -27.71 0.44
N ASP A 115 17.58 -28.46 -0.65
CA ASP A 115 17.46 -27.92 -2.02
C ASP A 115 16.03 -27.44 -2.30
N ALA A 116 15.03 -28.19 -1.80
CA ALA A 116 13.62 -27.79 -1.88
C ALA A 116 13.37 -26.43 -1.20
N ARG A 117 13.96 -26.19 -0.03
CA ARG A 117 13.90 -24.87 0.64
C ARG A 117 14.63 -23.79 -0.14
N GLY A 118 15.79 -24.11 -0.73
CA GLY A 118 16.54 -23.19 -1.59
C GLY A 118 15.72 -22.66 -2.77
N VAL A 119 14.74 -23.42 -3.25
CA VAL A 119 13.82 -23.02 -4.32
C VAL A 119 12.57 -22.29 -3.79
N ILE A 120 12.00 -22.74 -2.67
CA ILE A 120 10.74 -22.20 -2.12
C ILE A 120 10.95 -20.86 -1.40
N ASP A 121 11.97 -20.78 -0.53
CA ASP A 121 12.16 -19.64 0.39
C ASP A 121 12.31 -18.29 -0.34
N PRO A 122 13.02 -18.19 -1.49
CA PRO A 122 13.08 -16.94 -2.25
C PRO A 122 11.72 -16.48 -2.77
N ILE A 123 10.86 -17.42 -3.20
CA ILE A 123 9.54 -17.09 -3.74
C ILE A 123 8.61 -16.63 -2.63
N VAL A 124 8.59 -17.36 -1.49
CA VAL A 124 7.83 -16.97 -0.30
C VAL A 124 8.29 -15.60 0.20
N SER A 125 9.60 -15.33 0.22
CA SER A 125 10.15 -14.03 0.62
C SER A 125 9.66 -12.90 -0.29
N MET A 126 9.63 -13.09 -1.61
CA MET A 126 9.08 -12.11 -2.55
C MET A 126 7.57 -11.89 -2.34
N MET A 127 6.82 -12.95 -2.01
CA MET A 127 5.40 -12.80 -1.66
C MET A 127 5.22 -11.96 -0.38
N MET A 128 5.99 -12.24 0.67
CA MET A 128 5.93 -11.50 1.93
C MET A 128 6.32 -10.02 1.75
N GLU A 129 7.37 -9.74 0.97
CA GLU A 129 7.78 -8.36 0.65
C GLU A 129 6.63 -7.60 -0.04
N ALA A 130 5.94 -8.23 -1.00
CA ALA A 130 4.82 -7.61 -1.69
C ALA A 130 3.64 -7.31 -0.75
N VAL A 131 3.35 -8.17 0.22
CA VAL A 131 2.32 -7.92 1.25
C VAL A 131 2.71 -6.72 2.12
N HIS A 132 3.92 -6.73 2.68
CA HIS A 132 4.38 -5.67 3.57
C HIS A 132 4.50 -4.32 2.87
N HIS A 133 4.87 -4.31 1.59
CA HIS A 133 4.93 -3.10 0.78
C HIS A 133 3.59 -2.35 0.72
N TYR A 134 2.46 -3.07 0.75
CA TYR A 134 1.11 -2.50 0.80
C TYR A 134 0.51 -2.48 2.22
N GLU A 135 1.36 -2.58 3.24
CA GLU A 135 1.02 -2.57 4.67
C GLU A 135 0.10 -3.71 5.10
N GLY A 136 0.14 -4.84 4.38
CA GLY A 136 -0.54 -6.07 4.78
C GLY A 136 0.22 -6.79 5.89
N TYR A 137 -0.52 -7.61 6.64
CA TYR A 137 0.01 -8.44 7.71
C TYR A 137 0.06 -9.90 7.27
N VAL A 138 1.25 -10.51 7.23
CA VAL A 138 1.40 -11.95 6.96
C VAL A 138 1.07 -12.71 8.24
N ALA A 139 -0.12 -13.30 8.29
CA ALA A 139 -0.58 -14.03 9.47
C ALA A 139 0.07 -15.42 9.58
N LYS A 140 0.34 -16.09 8.45
CA LYS A 140 0.92 -17.44 8.45
C LYS A 140 1.73 -17.73 7.18
N SER A 141 2.85 -18.44 7.34
CA SER A 141 3.53 -19.13 6.24
C SER A 141 3.09 -20.60 6.23
N LEU A 142 2.77 -21.12 5.05
CA LEU A 142 2.22 -22.46 4.82
C LEU A 142 3.26 -23.43 4.24
N GLY A 143 4.52 -23.02 4.17
CA GLY A 143 5.59 -23.77 3.50
C GLY A 143 5.86 -23.19 2.13
N ASP A 144 5.03 -23.55 1.15
CA ASP A 144 5.06 -23.08 -0.25
C ASP A 144 4.18 -21.85 -0.52
N GLY A 145 3.38 -21.45 0.48
CA GLY A 145 2.48 -20.31 0.37
C GLY A 145 2.40 -19.44 1.62
N ILE A 146 1.58 -18.40 1.54
CA ILE A 146 1.32 -17.45 2.62
C ILE A 146 -0.17 -17.16 2.78
N LEU A 147 -0.56 -16.85 4.01
CA LEU A 147 -1.82 -16.20 4.37
C LEU A 147 -1.52 -14.78 4.86
N ALA A 148 -2.08 -13.79 4.16
CA ALA A 148 -1.98 -12.38 4.51
C ALA A 148 -3.35 -11.75 4.74
N LEU A 149 -3.40 -10.79 5.65
CA LEU A 149 -4.59 -10.03 6.02
C LEU A 149 -4.36 -8.55 5.77
N PHE A 150 -5.38 -7.88 5.23
CA PHE A 150 -5.44 -6.44 5.04
C PHE A 150 -6.67 -5.90 5.79
N GLY A 151 -6.53 -4.75 6.44
CA GLY A 151 -7.57 -4.17 7.29
C GLY A 151 -7.56 -4.71 8.74
N ALA A 152 -6.65 -5.65 9.04
CA ALA A 152 -6.33 -6.07 10.40
C ALA A 152 -4.86 -6.54 10.47
N PRO A 153 -4.15 -6.30 11.60
CA PRO A 153 -4.60 -5.54 12.78
C PRO A 153 -4.75 -4.04 12.51
N ILE A 154 -4.04 -3.52 11.52
CA ILE A 154 -4.13 -2.12 11.11
C ILE A 154 -5.36 -1.93 10.21
N ALA A 155 -6.27 -1.06 10.64
CA ALA A 155 -7.45 -0.71 9.86
C ALA A 155 -7.09 0.18 8.67
N HIS A 156 -7.46 -0.27 7.47
CA HIS A 156 -7.29 0.48 6.23
C HIS A 156 -8.62 0.50 5.48
N GLU A 157 -9.16 1.67 5.20
CA GLU A 157 -10.43 1.75 4.46
C GLU A 157 -10.32 1.25 3.00
N ASP A 158 -9.09 1.17 2.46
CA ASP A 158 -8.74 0.68 1.13
C ASP A 158 -8.13 -0.73 1.18
N HIS A 159 -8.37 -1.50 2.25
CA HIS A 159 -7.82 -2.84 2.42
C HIS A 159 -8.04 -3.80 1.22
N PRO A 160 -9.17 -3.76 0.46
CA PRO A 160 -9.32 -4.63 -0.71
C PRO A 160 -8.38 -4.21 -1.86
N LEU A 161 -8.20 -2.90 -2.07
CA LEU A 161 -7.32 -2.35 -3.10
C LEU A 161 -5.87 -2.76 -2.84
N ARG A 162 -5.42 -2.59 -1.60
CA ARG A 162 -4.07 -2.96 -1.15
C ARG A 162 -3.78 -4.44 -1.37
N ALA A 163 -4.74 -5.31 -1.06
CA ALA A 163 -4.60 -6.75 -1.29
C ALA A 163 -4.41 -7.08 -2.78
N LEU A 164 -5.18 -6.47 -3.68
CA LEU A 164 -5.05 -6.70 -5.12
C LEU A 164 -3.77 -6.11 -5.71
N TYR A 165 -3.32 -4.95 -5.24
CA TYR A 165 -2.02 -4.41 -5.63
C TYR A 165 -0.86 -5.28 -5.13
N ALA A 166 -0.95 -5.81 -3.90
CA ALA A 166 0.01 -6.79 -3.41
C ALA A 166 0.04 -8.04 -4.30
N ALA A 167 -1.13 -8.59 -4.65
CA ALA A 167 -1.25 -9.74 -5.54
C ALA A 167 -0.62 -9.49 -6.92
N LEU A 168 -0.88 -8.35 -7.54
CA LEU A 168 -0.26 -7.95 -8.82
C LEU A 168 1.27 -7.81 -8.70
N ARG A 169 1.74 -7.21 -7.60
CA ARG A 169 3.18 -7.09 -7.31
C ARG A 169 3.84 -8.45 -7.13
N MET A 170 3.19 -9.41 -6.48
CA MET A 170 3.70 -10.78 -6.36
C MET A 170 3.89 -11.42 -7.73
N GLN A 171 2.86 -11.36 -8.58
CA GLN A 171 2.92 -11.91 -9.95
C GLN A 171 4.05 -11.26 -10.75
N ASP A 172 4.22 -9.94 -10.63
CA ASP A 172 5.26 -9.22 -11.35
C ASP A 172 6.68 -9.54 -10.85
N ALA A 173 6.86 -9.65 -9.52
CA ALA A 173 8.14 -10.03 -8.93
C ALA A 173 8.60 -11.41 -9.41
N ILE A 174 7.68 -12.38 -9.48
CA ILE A 174 7.97 -13.74 -9.95
C ILE A 174 8.26 -13.77 -11.45
N ARG A 175 7.52 -13.01 -12.27
CA ARG A 175 7.85 -12.85 -13.70
C ARG A 175 9.26 -12.31 -13.90
N ARG A 176 9.66 -11.29 -13.13
CA ARG A 176 11.03 -10.73 -13.19
C ARG A 176 12.07 -11.73 -12.71
N HIS A 177 11.76 -12.51 -11.68
CA HIS A 177 12.65 -13.57 -11.19
C HIS A 177 12.91 -14.63 -12.26
N ASN A 178 11.86 -15.12 -12.91
CA ASN A 178 11.96 -16.07 -14.03
C ASN A 178 12.79 -15.53 -15.20
N GLY A 179 12.73 -14.23 -15.47
CA GLY A 179 13.53 -13.61 -16.54
C GLY A 179 15.02 -13.44 -16.23
N ARG A 180 15.42 -13.50 -14.95
CA ARG A 180 16.82 -13.30 -14.50
C ARG A 180 17.53 -14.62 -14.20
N THR A 181 16.78 -15.61 -13.76
CA THR A 181 17.32 -16.91 -13.34
C THR A 181 16.78 -17.99 -14.28
N PRO A 182 17.58 -18.48 -15.23
CA PRO A 182 17.24 -19.70 -15.96
C PRO A 182 17.05 -20.83 -14.94
N GLN A 183 15.86 -21.42 -14.85
CA GLN A 183 15.61 -22.51 -13.90
C GLN A 183 16.40 -23.76 -14.30
N ALA A 184 16.96 -24.44 -13.31
CA ALA A 184 17.58 -25.74 -13.48
C ALA A 184 16.61 -26.80 -14.04
N THR A 185 15.30 -26.66 -13.76
CA THR A 185 14.23 -27.57 -14.19
C THR A 185 13.56 -27.18 -15.52
N GLY A 186 13.91 -26.03 -16.12
CA GLY A 186 13.37 -25.58 -17.41
C GLY A 186 11.90 -25.11 -17.43
N LEU A 187 11.17 -25.17 -16.31
CA LEU A 187 9.76 -24.75 -16.20
C LEU A 187 9.60 -23.48 -15.37
N PRO A 188 8.92 -22.43 -15.89
CA PRO A 188 8.72 -21.17 -15.18
C PRO A 188 7.91 -21.37 -13.89
N LEU A 189 8.46 -20.92 -12.77
CA LEU A 189 7.75 -20.80 -11.50
C LEU A 189 6.53 -19.89 -11.69
N SER A 190 5.40 -20.33 -11.15
CA SER A 190 4.16 -19.57 -11.16
C SER A 190 3.50 -19.67 -9.79
N ILE A 191 2.73 -18.65 -9.42
CA ILE A 191 1.92 -18.68 -8.20
C ILE A 191 0.45 -18.52 -8.55
N ARG A 192 -0.40 -19.03 -7.67
CA ARG A 192 -1.83 -18.76 -7.64
C ARG A 192 -2.13 -17.83 -6.48
N VAL A 193 -3.03 -16.88 -6.67
CA VAL A 193 -3.46 -15.96 -5.61
C VAL A 193 -4.98 -15.95 -5.51
N GLY A 194 -5.49 -16.07 -4.28
CA GLY A 194 -6.90 -16.01 -3.95
C GLY A 194 -7.20 -14.89 -2.98
N VAL A 195 -8.20 -14.05 -3.28
CA VAL A 195 -8.56 -12.91 -2.43
C VAL A 195 -10.05 -12.88 -2.13
N HIS A 196 -10.39 -12.67 -0.86
CA HIS A 196 -11.77 -12.49 -0.43
C HIS A 196 -11.89 -11.42 0.67
N THR A 197 -12.96 -10.65 0.59
CA THR A 197 -13.31 -9.59 1.54
C THR A 197 -14.57 -9.97 2.28
N GLY A 198 -14.51 -9.98 3.61
CA GLY A 198 -15.63 -10.38 4.46
C GLY A 198 -15.39 -10.03 5.93
N GLU A 199 -16.43 -10.22 6.74
CA GLU A 199 -16.37 -9.99 8.18
C GLU A 199 -15.63 -11.13 8.88
N VAL A 200 -14.80 -10.78 9.86
CA VAL A 200 -14.17 -11.73 10.79
C VAL A 200 -14.29 -11.21 12.22
N VAL A 201 -14.28 -12.12 13.18
CA VAL A 201 -14.11 -11.76 14.59
C VAL A 201 -12.62 -11.91 14.92
N VAL A 202 -11.98 -10.79 15.23
CA VAL A 202 -10.61 -10.77 15.72
C VAL A 202 -10.64 -10.98 17.22
N ARG A 203 -9.88 -11.93 17.76
CA ARG A 203 -9.62 -12.04 19.21
C ARG A 203 -8.16 -11.77 19.52
N ALA A 204 -7.89 -10.92 20.52
CA ALA A 204 -6.57 -10.82 21.13
C ALA A 204 -6.45 -11.95 22.18
N ILE A 205 -5.59 -12.94 21.93
CA ILE A 205 -5.32 -14.01 22.91
C ILE A 205 -4.34 -13.47 23.98
N ARG A 206 -4.64 -13.75 25.26
CA ARG A 206 -3.98 -13.19 26.45
C ARG A 206 -2.49 -13.59 26.59
N LYS A 207 -1.74 -12.74 27.30
CA LYS A 207 -0.30 -12.75 27.63
C LYS A 207 0.22 -13.92 28.50
N ASP A 208 -0.48 -15.04 28.61
CA ASP A 208 0.01 -16.17 29.46
C ASP A 208 0.95 -17.11 28.68
N ASP A 209 1.01 -16.98 27.36
CA ASP A 209 2.10 -17.46 26.51
C ASP A 209 2.53 -16.29 25.59
N LEU A 210 3.83 -16.10 25.40
CA LEU A 210 4.46 -14.97 24.68
C LEU A 210 4.19 -14.92 23.15
N ARG A 211 3.00 -15.30 22.69
CA ARG A 211 2.62 -15.35 21.27
C ARG A 211 1.15 -14.99 21.09
N THR A 212 0.88 -13.76 20.64
CA THR A 212 -0.47 -13.34 20.24
C THR A 212 -0.71 -13.80 18.81
N ASP A 213 -1.34 -14.97 18.64
CA ASP A 213 -1.78 -15.46 17.33
C ASP A 213 -3.07 -14.71 16.92
N TYR A 214 -2.99 -14.00 15.80
CA TYR A 214 -4.15 -13.39 15.14
C TYR A 214 -4.82 -14.49 14.30
N ASP A 215 -5.69 -15.29 14.90
CA ASP A 215 -6.45 -16.32 14.18
C ASP A 215 -7.84 -15.80 13.82
N PRO A 216 -8.05 -15.25 12.61
CA PRO A 216 -9.36 -14.81 12.17
C PRO A 216 -10.31 -16.02 12.05
N VAL A 217 -11.22 -16.14 13.01
CA VAL A 217 -12.29 -17.15 12.95
C VAL A 217 -13.41 -16.64 12.05
N GLY A 218 -13.64 -17.30 10.92
CA GLY A 218 -14.76 -16.99 10.03
C GLY A 218 -14.69 -17.67 8.67
N HIS A 219 -15.81 -17.69 7.94
CA HIS A 219 -15.89 -18.21 6.57
C HIS A 219 -14.95 -17.48 5.61
N THR A 220 -14.57 -16.24 5.91
CA THR A 220 -13.72 -15.37 5.11
C THR A 220 -12.40 -16.04 4.71
N ILE A 221 -11.73 -16.73 5.65
CA ILE A 221 -10.46 -17.41 5.40
C ILE A 221 -10.64 -18.61 4.47
N HIS A 222 -11.69 -19.40 4.70
CA HIS A 222 -11.99 -20.57 3.85
C HIS A 222 -12.38 -20.16 2.43
N ILE A 223 -13.12 -19.04 2.26
CA ILE A 223 -13.45 -18.52 0.94
C ILE A 223 -12.19 -18.03 0.23
N ALA A 224 -11.31 -17.28 0.90
CA ALA A 224 -10.06 -16.80 0.29
C ALA A 224 -9.16 -17.96 -0.17
N SER A 225 -8.99 -18.99 0.67
CA SER A 225 -8.27 -20.22 0.29
C SER A 225 -8.94 -20.92 -0.89
N ARG A 226 -10.27 -20.95 -0.94
CA ARG A 226 -10.99 -21.51 -2.10
C ARG A 226 -10.80 -20.68 -3.37
N MET A 227 -10.70 -19.35 -3.27
CA MET A 227 -10.36 -18.50 -4.41
C MET A 227 -8.97 -18.85 -4.96
N GLU A 228 -7.98 -19.10 -4.09
CA GLU A 228 -6.64 -19.50 -4.52
C GLU A 228 -6.69 -20.85 -5.26
N GLY A 229 -7.42 -21.83 -4.71
CA GLY A 229 -7.55 -23.15 -5.32
C GLY A 229 -8.33 -23.18 -6.65
N VAL A 230 -9.07 -22.13 -7.01
CA VAL A 230 -9.72 -22.00 -8.34
C VAL A 230 -8.92 -21.11 -9.30
N ALA A 231 -7.90 -20.41 -8.82
CA ALA A 231 -7.04 -19.60 -9.66
C ALA A 231 -6.22 -20.50 -10.60
N MET A 232 -6.05 -20.07 -11.85
CA MET A 232 -5.08 -20.68 -12.76
C MET A 232 -3.66 -20.28 -12.36
N PRO A 233 -2.61 -21.05 -12.73
CA PRO A 233 -1.23 -20.62 -12.55
C PRO A 233 -0.99 -19.23 -13.13
N SER A 234 -0.28 -18.38 -12.39
CA SER A 234 -0.02 -16.97 -12.74
C SER A 234 -1.27 -16.07 -12.81
N SER A 235 -2.37 -16.47 -12.16
CA SER A 235 -3.58 -15.64 -12.08
C SER A 235 -3.96 -15.30 -10.62
N ILE A 236 -4.86 -14.32 -10.51
CA ILE A 236 -5.40 -13.84 -9.24
C ILE A 236 -6.92 -13.99 -9.30
N ALA A 237 -7.49 -14.86 -8.48
CA ALA A 237 -8.93 -15.06 -8.40
C ALA A 237 -9.51 -14.34 -7.17
N VAL A 238 -10.67 -13.71 -7.35
CA VAL A 238 -11.35 -12.96 -6.31
C VAL A 238 -12.83 -13.32 -6.24
N SER A 239 -13.37 -13.23 -5.03
CA SER A 239 -14.81 -13.35 -4.81
C SER A 239 -15.59 -12.12 -5.31
N GLU A 240 -16.89 -12.29 -5.54
CA GLU A 240 -17.81 -11.19 -5.85
C GLU A 240 -17.80 -10.05 -4.82
N ALA A 241 -17.61 -10.35 -3.53
CA ALA A 241 -17.56 -9.34 -2.48
C ALA A 241 -16.35 -8.41 -2.66
N THR A 242 -15.18 -8.96 -2.96
CA THR A 242 -13.96 -8.19 -3.28
C THR A 242 -14.13 -7.43 -4.59
N HIS A 243 -14.69 -8.07 -5.62
CA HIS A 243 -14.97 -7.44 -6.92
C HIS A 243 -15.83 -6.17 -6.76
N ARG A 244 -16.95 -6.25 -6.04
CA ARG A 244 -17.86 -5.09 -5.83
C ARG A 244 -17.17 -3.88 -5.18
N LEU A 245 -16.20 -4.11 -4.30
CA LEU A 245 -15.45 -3.08 -3.60
C LEU A 245 -14.27 -2.51 -4.42
N THR A 246 -13.88 -3.20 -5.49
CA THR A 246 -12.68 -2.88 -6.28
C THR A 246 -12.96 -2.65 -7.77
N GLU A 247 -14.22 -2.79 -8.18
CA GLU A 247 -14.70 -2.52 -9.53
C GLU A 247 -14.33 -1.10 -9.98
N GLY A 248 -13.83 -0.97 -11.21
CA GLY A 248 -13.35 0.28 -11.80
C GLY A 248 -11.87 0.57 -11.50
N TYR A 249 -11.36 0.15 -10.34
CA TYR A 249 -9.94 0.27 -10.01
C TYR A 249 -9.08 -0.81 -10.65
N PHE A 250 -9.66 -1.97 -10.93
CA PHE A 250 -9.03 -3.10 -11.61
C PHE A 250 -9.90 -3.58 -12.76
N GLU A 251 -9.24 -4.19 -13.74
CA GLU A 251 -9.91 -4.92 -14.82
C GLU A 251 -10.12 -6.36 -14.41
N PHE A 252 -11.32 -6.88 -14.67
CA PHE A 252 -11.72 -8.21 -14.27
C PHE A 252 -12.24 -9.03 -15.45
N ARG A 253 -12.03 -10.35 -15.37
CA ARG A 253 -12.66 -11.34 -16.24
C ARG A 253 -13.51 -12.28 -15.40
N ALA A 254 -14.78 -12.47 -15.76
CA ALA A 254 -15.64 -13.42 -15.06
C ALA A 254 -15.18 -14.86 -15.32
N LEU A 255 -15.02 -15.65 -14.25
CA LEU A 255 -14.65 -17.07 -14.31
C LEU A 255 -15.85 -18.00 -14.04
N GLY A 256 -17.04 -17.45 -13.81
CA GLY A 256 -18.25 -18.20 -13.47
C GLY A 256 -18.45 -18.32 -11.96
N THR A 257 -18.96 -19.45 -11.48
CA THR A 257 -19.27 -19.67 -10.05
C THR A 257 -18.51 -20.85 -9.47
N ALA A 258 -18.03 -20.72 -8.23
CA ALA A 258 -17.39 -21.78 -7.48
C ALA A 258 -18.20 -22.19 -6.25
N LEU A 259 -18.29 -23.50 -6.00
CA LEU A 259 -18.81 -24.04 -4.75
C LEU A 259 -17.73 -24.00 -3.67
N VAL A 260 -18.10 -23.49 -2.49
CA VAL A 260 -17.27 -23.48 -1.28
C VAL A 260 -17.91 -24.38 -0.25
N LYS A 261 -17.14 -25.31 0.32
CA LYS A 261 -17.62 -26.23 1.34
C LYS A 261 -18.18 -25.43 2.53
N GLY A 262 -19.44 -25.71 2.91
CA GLY A 262 -20.12 -25.02 4.00
C GLY A 262 -20.87 -23.74 3.61
N ILE A 263 -20.87 -23.36 2.32
CA ILE A 263 -21.69 -22.27 1.79
C ILE A 263 -22.70 -22.87 0.81
N GLN A 264 -23.99 -22.60 1.04
CA GLN A 264 -25.05 -23.23 0.24
C GLN A 264 -25.17 -22.67 -1.17
N GLN A 265 -24.86 -21.38 -1.37
CA GLN A 265 -24.96 -20.73 -2.67
C GLN A 265 -23.59 -20.67 -3.36
N PRO A 266 -23.51 -21.01 -4.66
CA PRO A 266 -22.30 -20.81 -5.45
C PRO A 266 -21.88 -19.33 -5.45
N LEU A 267 -20.59 -19.06 -5.27
CA LEU A 267 -20.05 -17.70 -5.29
C LEU A 267 -19.52 -17.38 -6.68
N ALA A 268 -19.87 -16.21 -7.22
CA ALA A 268 -19.26 -15.72 -8.45
C ALA A 268 -17.77 -15.40 -8.23
N VAL A 269 -16.95 -15.80 -9.19
CA VAL A 269 -15.49 -15.68 -9.17
C VAL A 269 -15.03 -14.85 -10.36
N TYR A 270 -14.07 -13.98 -10.11
CA TYR A 270 -13.50 -13.07 -11.09
C TYR A 270 -11.97 -13.19 -11.07
N GLU A 271 -11.35 -13.17 -12.24
CA GLU A 271 -9.90 -13.05 -12.40
C GLU A 271 -9.53 -11.56 -12.46
N VAL A 272 -8.51 -11.13 -11.71
CA VAL A 272 -7.92 -9.79 -11.87
C VAL A 272 -6.92 -9.83 -13.02
N ILE A 273 -7.17 -9.04 -14.05
CA ILE A 273 -6.31 -8.94 -15.24
C ILE A 273 -5.20 -7.90 -15.03
N GLY A 274 -5.53 -6.80 -14.34
CA GLY A 274 -4.59 -5.72 -14.12
C GLY A 274 -5.25 -4.49 -13.50
N PRO A 275 -4.50 -3.40 -13.34
CA PRO A 275 -5.05 -2.12 -12.89
C PRO A 275 -6.01 -1.56 -13.94
N GLY A 276 -7.17 -1.06 -13.49
CA GLY A 276 -8.20 -0.43 -14.33
C GLY A 276 -7.88 1.02 -14.64
N ALA A 277 -8.85 1.77 -15.16
CA ALA A 277 -8.67 3.19 -15.50
C ALA A 277 -8.86 4.12 -14.29
N LEU A 278 -9.64 3.72 -13.29
CA LEU A 278 -9.98 4.57 -12.15
C LEU A 278 -9.00 4.36 -10.99
N ARG A 279 -8.77 5.42 -10.22
CA ARG A 279 -7.76 5.47 -9.15
C ARG A 279 -8.28 6.04 -7.84
N THR A 280 -9.34 6.85 -7.87
CA THR A 280 -9.94 7.45 -6.66
C THR A 280 -11.39 7.05 -6.45
N ARG A 281 -11.87 7.12 -5.20
CA ARG A 281 -13.28 6.83 -4.86
C ARG A 281 -14.25 7.75 -5.59
N LEU A 282 -13.86 9.01 -5.75
CA LEU A 282 -14.67 9.99 -6.45
C LEU A 282 -14.80 9.64 -7.94
N GLN A 283 -13.74 9.15 -8.59
CA GLN A 283 -13.82 8.71 -9.99
C GLN A 283 -14.77 7.53 -10.16
N VAL A 284 -14.71 6.54 -9.27
CA VAL A 284 -15.64 5.39 -9.28
C VAL A 284 -17.08 5.84 -9.04
N ALA A 285 -17.31 6.71 -8.05
CA ALA A 285 -18.63 7.29 -7.81
C ALA A 285 -19.11 8.11 -9.02
N SER A 286 -18.21 8.84 -9.68
CA SER A 286 -18.52 9.64 -10.87
C SER A 286 -18.94 8.79 -12.04
N HIS A 287 -18.31 7.63 -12.23
CA HIS A 287 -18.67 6.67 -13.26
C HIS A 287 -20.05 6.02 -13.00
N ARG A 288 -20.42 5.83 -11.73
CA ARG A 288 -21.73 5.29 -11.34
C ARG A 288 -22.85 6.35 -11.26
N GLY A 289 -22.51 7.62 -11.43
CA GLY A 289 -23.40 8.76 -11.25
C GLY A 289 -23.28 9.37 -9.86
N LEU A 290 -22.91 10.65 -9.78
CA LEU A 290 -22.80 11.37 -8.51
C LEU A 290 -24.18 11.79 -8.03
N SER A 291 -24.41 11.67 -6.72
CA SER A 291 -25.57 12.28 -6.07
C SER A 291 -25.52 13.81 -6.21
N ARG A 292 -26.68 14.45 -6.09
CA ARG A 292 -26.81 15.91 -6.17
C ARG A 292 -25.86 16.58 -5.16
N PHE A 293 -25.12 17.58 -5.62
CA PHE A 293 -24.30 18.39 -4.74
C PHE A 293 -25.16 19.38 -3.97
N VAL A 294 -25.07 19.34 -2.64
CA VAL A 294 -25.87 20.17 -1.71
C VAL A 294 -24.95 20.98 -0.81
N GLY A 295 -25.34 22.22 -0.53
CA GLY A 295 -24.56 23.16 0.29
C GLY A 295 -23.30 23.69 -0.41
N ARG A 296 -22.36 24.18 0.40
CA ARG A 296 -20.99 24.61 0.01
C ARG A 296 -20.88 25.78 -0.96
N GLN A 297 -21.91 26.63 -1.04
CA GLN A 297 -21.92 27.73 -2.00
C GLN A 297 -20.89 28.82 -1.64
N ASP A 298 -20.61 29.02 -0.37
CA ASP A 298 -19.65 30.03 0.08
C ASP A 298 -18.21 29.57 -0.19
N GLU A 299 -17.90 28.29 0.06
CA GLU A 299 -16.61 27.68 -0.27
C GLU A 299 -16.36 27.72 -1.79
N LEU A 300 -17.36 27.35 -2.60
CA LEU A 300 -17.28 27.47 -4.06
C LEU A 300 -17.07 28.92 -4.51
N ARG A 301 -17.77 29.89 -3.92
CA ARG A 301 -17.62 31.32 -4.24
C ARG A 301 -16.20 31.80 -3.90
N CYS A 302 -15.65 31.36 -2.77
CA CYS A 302 -14.29 31.69 -2.38
C CYS A 302 -13.25 31.16 -3.39
N MET A 303 -13.38 29.90 -3.81
CA MET A 303 -12.53 29.31 -4.84
C MET A 303 -12.68 30.02 -6.20
N GLN A 304 -13.89 30.45 -6.56
CA GLN A 304 -14.13 31.23 -7.80
C GLN A 304 -13.41 32.59 -7.75
N VAL A 305 -13.44 33.28 -6.62
CA VAL A 305 -12.71 34.54 -6.43
C VAL A 305 -11.20 34.31 -6.57
N ALA A 306 -10.67 33.24 -5.98
CA ALA A 306 -9.26 32.87 -6.11
C ALA A 306 -8.87 32.57 -7.57
N LEU A 307 -9.72 31.88 -8.34
CA LEU A 307 -9.49 31.64 -9.78
C LEU A 307 -9.47 32.94 -10.60
N GLN A 308 -10.37 33.87 -10.31
CA GLN A 308 -10.37 35.17 -11.00
C GLN A 308 -9.15 36.03 -10.65
N SER A 309 -8.63 35.92 -9.42
CA SER A 309 -7.33 36.48 -9.03
C SER A 309 -6.20 35.88 -9.87
N ALA A 310 -6.13 34.54 -9.93
CA ALA A 310 -5.11 33.83 -10.69
C ALA A 310 -5.13 34.18 -12.19
N ARG A 311 -6.31 34.27 -12.80
CA ARG A 311 -6.46 34.66 -14.23
C ARG A 311 -5.85 36.04 -14.53
N ARG A 312 -5.85 36.95 -13.55
CA ARG A 312 -5.26 38.30 -13.62
C ARG A 312 -3.76 38.35 -13.29
N GLY A 313 -3.10 37.20 -13.13
CA GLY A 313 -1.68 37.10 -12.78
C GLY A 313 -1.38 37.19 -11.29
N GLN A 314 -2.42 37.21 -10.45
CA GLN A 314 -2.29 37.16 -8.99
C GLN A 314 -2.63 35.76 -8.52
N GLY A 315 -1.70 34.83 -8.70
CA GLY A 315 -1.92 33.43 -8.37
C GLY A 315 -2.21 33.21 -6.88
N ARG A 316 -2.93 32.13 -6.58
CA ARG A 316 -3.42 31.83 -5.23
C ARG A 316 -3.23 30.37 -4.91
N VAL A 317 -2.92 30.10 -3.64
CA VAL A 317 -2.96 28.76 -3.06
C VAL A 317 -4.18 28.68 -2.16
N VAL A 318 -5.08 27.73 -2.42
CA VAL A 318 -6.26 27.47 -1.61
C VAL A 318 -6.13 26.08 -0.98
N GLY A 319 -6.07 26.04 0.34
CA GLY A 319 -6.07 24.82 1.14
C GLY A 319 -7.48 24.50 1.63
N VAL A 320 -7.91 23.25 1.47
CA VAL A 320 -9.19 22.76 1.98
C VAL A 320 -8.95 21.67 3.02
N ALA A 321 -9.19 21.99 4.28
CA ALA A 321 -9.05 21.06 5.39
C ALA A 321 -10.42 20.49 5.78
N GLY A 322 -10.46 19.22 6.17
CA GLY A 322 -11.67 18.63 6.71
C GLY A 322 -11.58 17.12 6.91
N GLU A 323 -12.48 16.58 7.73
CA GLU A 323 -12.51 15.16 8.09
C GLU A 323 -12.68 14.23 6.87
N ALA A 324 -12.38 12.95 7.07
CA ALA A 324 -12.66 11.93 6.06
C ALA A 324 -14.15 11.90 5.69
N GLY A 325 -14.47 11.82 4.40
CA GLY A 325 -15.85 11.74 3.92
C GLY A 325 -16.66 13.04 3.90
N VAL A 326 -16.13 14.17 4.39
CA VAL A 326 -16.87 15.46 4.45
C VAL A 326 -17.14 16.12 3.08
N GLY A 327 -16.57 15.55 2.01
CA GLY A 327 -16.79 15.99 0.63
C GLY A 327 -15.70 16.86 0.00
N LYS A 328 -14.46 16.83 0.51
CA LYS A 328 -13.32 17.62 -0.02
C LYS A 328 -13.11 17.42 -1.54
N SER A 329 -12.90 16.18 -1.97
CA SER A 329 -12.74 15.85 -3.39
C SER A 329 -14.00 16.18 -4.21
N ARG A 330 -15.20 16.02 -3.63
CA ARG A 330 -16.46 16.39 -4.29
C ARG A 330 -16.55 17.89 -4.53
N LEU A 331 -16.11 18.72 -3.58
CA LEU A 331 -16.04 20.18 -3.73
C LEU A 331 -15.10 20.57 -4.88
N PHE A 332 -13.92 19.98 -4.95
CA PHE A 332 -12.96 20.22 -6.03
C PHE A 332 -13.52 19.83 -7.40
N HIS A 333 -14.19 18.69 -7.49
CA HIS A 333 -14.84 18.26 -8.72
C HIS A 333 -15.97 19.19 -9.17
N GLU A 334 -16.83 19.62 -8.24
CA GLU A 334 -17.89 20.59 -8.54
C GLU A 334 -17.33 21.94 -8.97
N PHE A 335 -16.29 22.41 -8.28
CA PHE A 335 -15.59 23.63 -8.66
C PHE A 335 -15.00 23.53 -10.06
N ARG A 336 -14.29 22.44 -10.37
CA ARG A 336 -13.71 22.18 -11.69
C ARG A 336 -14.78 22.13 -12.79
N THR A 337 -15.88 21.44 -12.53
CA THR A 337 -16.98 21.29 -13.50
C THR A 337 -17.69 22.62 -13.77
N ARG A 338 -17.74 23.52 -12.78
CA ARG A 338 -18.31 24.87 -12.92
C ARG A 338 -17.31 25.91 -13.42
N ALA A 339 -16.01 25.62 -13.39
CA ALA A 339 -15.00 26.54 -13.87
C ALA A 339 -15.16 26.73 -15.39
N GLN A 340 -15.21 28.00 -15.82
CA GLN A 340 -15.41 28.34 -17.23
C GLN A 340 -14.26 27.85 -18.13
N PRO A 341 -14.53 27.61 -19.43
CA PRO A 341 -13.49 27.34 -20.43
C PRO A 341 -12.38 28.40 -20.42
N GLY A 342 -11.16 28.01 -20.81
CA GLY A 342 -10.00 28.93 -20.88
C GLY A 342 -9.05 28.86 -19.67
N CYS A 343 -9.06 27.74 -18.94
CA CYS A 343 -8.06 27.40 -17.93
C CYS A 343 -7.60 25.96 -18.17
N LYS A 344 -6.28 25.72 -18.25
CA LYS A 344 -5.76 24.36 -18.26
C LYS A 344 -5.91 23.79 -16.85
N VAL A 345 -6.49 22.61 -16.73
CA VAL A 345 -6.65 21.93 -15.44
C VAL A 345 -5.73 20.71 -15.41
N LEU A 346 -4.90 20.64 -14.37
CA LEU A 346 -4.09 19.49 -14.05
C LEU A 346 -4.48 19.00 -12.67
N GLU A 347 -4.78 17.72 -12.56
CA GLU A 347 -5.21 17.10 -11.32
C GLU A 347 -4.33 15.90 -11.05
N THR A 348 -3.89 15.79 -9.81
CA THR A 348 -3.22 14.62 -9.28
C THR A 348 -3.77 14.34 -7.89
N PHE A 349 -3.66 13.08 -7.48
CA PHE A 349 -4.20 12.59 -6.23
C PHE A 349 -3.18 11.68 -5.58
N SER A 350 -3.15 11.72 -4.25
CA SER A 350 -2.36 10.77 -3.49
C SER A 350 -3.24 9.61 -3.04
N VAL A 351 -2.82 8.40 -3.35
CA VAL A 351 -3.46 7.18 -2.87
C VAL A 351 -2.82 6.74 -1.57
N SER A 352 -3.59 6.12 -0.68
CA SER A 352 -3.15 5.72 0.66
C SER A 352 -1.96 4.76 0.69
N HIS A 353 -1.71 4.04 -0.40
CA HIS A 353 -0.54 3.19 -0.60
C HIS A 353 0.56 3.84 -1.46
N GLY A 354 0.39 5.12 -1.84
CA GLY A 354 1.28 5.86 -2.73
C GLY A 354 2.55 6.37 -2.07
N LYS A 355 2.57 6.52 -0.73
CA LYS A 355 3.75 7.01 0.01
C LYS A 355 5.03 6.19 -0.22
N ALA A 356 4.89 4.93 -0.62
CA ALA A 356 6.02 4.06 -0.91
C ALA A 356 6.68 4.35 -2.28
N PHE A 357 6.07 5.19 -3.12
CA PHE A 357 6.54 5.50 -4.47
C PHE A 357 6.85 7.00 -4.60
N PRO A 358 8.13 7.39 -4.48
CA PRO A 358 8.54 8.78 -4.65
C PRO A 358 8.08 9.33 -6.01
N TYR A 359 7.65 10.59 -6.02
CA TYR A 359 7.22 11.32 -7.22
C TYR A 359 5.97 10.79 -7.92
N LEU A 360 5.27 9.77 -7.42
CA LEU A 360 4.15 9.16 -8.14
C LEU A 360 3.07 10.18 -8.54
N PRO A 361 2.58 11.06 -7.64
CA PRO A 361 1.64 12.11 -8.00
C PRO A 361 2.19 13.10 -9.04
N LEU A 362 3.50 13.38 -9.04
CA LEU A 362 4.12 14.23 -10.07
C LEU A 362 4.20 13.52 -11.41
N ILE A 363 4.54 12.24 -11.44
CA ILE A 363 4.59 11.43 -12.66
C ILE A 363 3.19 11.39 -13.30
N ASP A 364 2.14 11.17 -12.51
CA ASP A 364 0.76 11.16 -12.99
C ASP A 364 0.33 12.55 -13.50
N LEU A 365 0.72 13.63 -12.80
CA LEU A 365 0.48 15.01 -13.23
C LEU A 365 1.14 15.29 -14.60
N ILE A 366 2.39 14.87 -14.77
CA ILE A 366 3.17 15.05 -16.01
C ILE A 366 2.58 14.23 -17.15
N ARG A 367 2.23 12.96 -16.90
CA ARG A 367 1.57 12.11 -17.90
C ARG A 367 0.26 12.73 -18.38
N ALA A 368 -0.56 13.24 -17.46
CA ALA A 368 -1.80 13.93 -17.81
C ALA A 368 -1.55 15.25 -18.56
N TYR A 369 -0.49 15.99 -18.22
CA TYR A 369 -0.14 17.23 -18.91
C TYR A 369 0.26 16.98 -20.38
N PHE A 370 1.08 15.96 -20.63
CA PHE A 370 1.61 15.61 -21.95
C PHE A 370 0.74 14.62 -22.74
N ASP A 371 -0.43 14.22 -22.20
CA ASP A 371 -1.34 13.24 -22.81
C ASP A 371 -0.64 11.90 -23.12
N VAL A 372 0.14 11.41 -22.15
CA VAL A 372 0.85 10.13 -22.24
C VAL A 372 -0.09 8.98 -21.89
N ALA A 373 -0.32 8.09 -22.85
CA ALA A 373 -1.11 6.88 -22.69
C ALA A 373 -0.23 5.70 -22.22
N SER A 374 -0.85 4.71 -21.58
CA SER A 374 -0.15 3.50 -21.10
C SER A 374 0.46 2.64 -22.21
N GLN A 375 -0.05 2.76 -23.43
CA GLN A 375 0.45 2.05 -24.61
C GLN A 375 1.50 2.83 -25.42
N ASP A 376 1.80 4.08 -25.04
CA ASP A 376 2.79 4.86 -25.77
C ASP A 376 4.19 4.30 -25.56
N ASP A 377 4.96 4.20 -26.64
CA ASP A 377 6.38 3.84 -26.58
C ASP A 377 7.27 5.05 -26.22
N ASP A 378 8.53 4.77 -25.85
CA ASP A 378 9.52 5.79 -25.45
C ASP A 378 9.68 6.92 -26.48
N ARG A 379 9.53 6.62 -27.78
CA ARG A 379 9.66 7.60 -28.87
C ARG A 379 8.41 8.48 -28.94
N GLN A 380 7.23 7.88 -28.90
CA GLN A 380 5.95 8.61 -28.89
C GLN A 380 5.87 9.56 -27.71
N ILE A 381 6.29 9.11 -26.52
CA ILE A 381 6.29 9.96 -25.32
C ILE A 381 7.28 11.12 -25.51
N ARG A 382 8.50 10.85 -26.00
CA ARG A 382 9.48 11.91 -26.28
C ARG A 382 8.93 12.96 -27.24
N ASP A 383 8.34 12.52 -28.36
CA ASP A 383 7.78 13.40 -29.38
C ASP A 383 6.65 14.28 -28.80
N LYS A 384 5.75 13.69 -27.99
CA LYS A 384 4.68 14.44 -27.28
C LYS A 384 5.25 15.49 -26.34
N VAL A 385 6.24 15.12 -25.52
CA VAL A 385 6.86 16.04 -24.55
C VAL A 385 7.57 17.18 -25.27
N THR A 386 8.41 16.88 -26.27
CA THR A 386 9.14 17.88 -27.04
C THR A 386 8.19 18.83 -27.78
N ALA A 387 7.18 18.30 -28.48
CA ALA A 387 6.21 19.12 -29.21
C ALA A 387 5.46 20.07 -28.29
N ARG A 388 5.07 19.60 -27.10
CA ARG A 388 4.36 20.44 -26.12
C ARG A 388 5.26 21.51 -25.52
N LEU A 389 6.52 21.20 -25.18
CA LEU A 389 7.49 22.19 -24.70
C LEU A 389 7.72 23.31 -25.72
N MET A 390 7.86 22.94 -27.00
CA MET A 390 7.98 23.92 -28.09
C MET A 390 6.74 24.81 -28.21
N ALA A 391 5.54 24.23 -28.10
CA ALA A 391 4.28 24.97 -28.21
C ALA A 391 4.12 26.07 -27.14
N ILE A 392 4.68 25.86 -25.95
CA ILE A 392 4.64 26.82 -24.83
C ILE A 392 5.89 27.71 -24.75
N GLY A 393 6.81 27.59 -25.70
CA GLY A 393 8.07 28.35 -25.71
C GLY A 393 9.04 27.98 -24.58
N CYS A 394 8.96 26.75 -24.05
CA CYS A 394 9.88 26.26 -23.04
C CYS A 394 11.08 25.59 -23.72
N ALA A 395 12.30 26.06 -23.42
CA ALA A 395 13.53 25.53 -24.01
C ALA A 395 13.69 24.04 -23.66
N PRO A 396 13.64 23.11 -24.64
CA PRO A 396 13.67 21.68 -24.35
C PRO A 396 14.97 21.24 -23.69
N ASP A 397 16.10 21.83 -24.05
CA ASP A 397 17.42 21.44 -23.54
C ASP A 397 17.53 21.57 -22.01
N GLU A 398 16.76 22.47 -21.39
CA GLU A 398 16.80 22.71 -19.95
C GLU A 398 15.82 21.83 -19.16
N VAL A 399 14.78 21.29 -19.80
CA VAL A 399 13.63 20.68 -19.11
C VAL A 399 13.41 19.23 -19.53
N LEU A 400 13.56 18.94 -20.83
CA LEU A 400 13.26 17.63 -21.42
C LEU A 400 13.99 16.46 -20.73
N PRO A 401 15.30 16.52 -20.43
CA PRO A 401 15.99 15.38 -19.83
C PRO A 401 15.39 14.98 -18.47
N TYR A 402 15.01 15.96 -17.66
CA TYR A 402 14.45 15.72 -16.32
C TYR A 402 13.02 15.17 -16.38
N LEU A 403 12.22 15.61 -17.35
CA LEU A 403 10.88 15.07 -17.58
C LEU A 403 10.93 13.63 -18.09
N LEU A 404 11.81 13.33 -19.05
CA LEU A 404 12.01 11.96 -19.55
C LEU A 404 12.49 11.03 -18.43
N TYR A 405 13.40 11.50 -17.57
CA TYR A 405 13.85 10.77 -16.39
C TYR A 405 12.70 10.43 -15.43
N LEU A 406 11.82 11.39 -15.11
CA LEU A 406 10.63 11.13 -14.27
C LEU A 406 9.66 10.15 -14.93
N LEU A 407 9.51 10.21 -16.25
CA LEU A 407 8.67 9.28 -17.02
C LEU A 407 9.31 7.89 -17.19
N GLY A 408 10.53 7.68 -16.70
CA GLY A 408 11.24 6.41 -16.80
C GLY A 408 11.88 6.13 -18.16
N ILE A 409 11.94 7.13 -19.03
CA ILE A 409 12.48 7.00 -20.39
C ILE A 409 13.99 7.18 -20.34
N LYS A 410 14.71 6.20 -20.91
CA LYS A 410 16.16 6.28 -21.01
C LYS A 410 16.54 7.22 -22.14
N ASP A 411 17.35 8.22 -21.82
CA ASP A 411 17.93 9.10 -22.83
C ASP A 411 19.45 8.89 -22.90
N PRO A 412 19.98 8.29 -23.99
CA PRO A 412 21.41 8.00 -24.11
C PRO A 412 22.29 9.25 -24.08
N ALA A 413 21.74 10.40 -24.48
CA ALA A 413 22.44 11.69 -24.48
C ALA A 413 22.42 12.39 -23.10
N SER A 414 21.73 11.82 -22.12
CA SER A 414 21.52 12.48 -20.83
C SER A 414 22.72 12.31 -19.90
N THR A 415 23.14 13.43 -19.31
CA THR A 415 24.19 13.47 -18.27
C THR A 415 23.64 13.17 -16.87
N LEU A 416 22.32 12.99 -16.71
CA LEU A 416 21.65 12.75 -15.43
C LEU A 416 22.18 11.56 -14.62
N PRO A 417 22.58 10.42 -15.24
CA PRO A 417 23.15 9.30 -14.49
C PRO A 417 24.48 9.64 -13.82
N MET A 418 25.22 10.63 -14.34
CA MET A 418 26.52 11.07 -13.81
C MET A 418 26.39 12.12 -12.70
N MET A 419 25.18 12.65 -12.47
CA MET A 419 24.94 13.69 -11.47
C MET A 419 24.77 13.09 -10.07
N GLU A 420 25.18 13.85 -9.06
CA GLU A 420 24.82 13.56 -7.68
C GLU A 420 23.29 13.58 -7.51
N ALA A 421 22.76 12.67 -6.69
CA ALA A 421 21.31 12.51 -6.50
C ALA A 421 20.63 13.80 -6.02
N SER A 422 21.27 14.56 -5.14
CA SER A 422 20.77 15.83 -4.59
C SER A 422 20.63 16.90 -5.69
N VAL A 423 21.64 17.05 -6.54
CA VAL A 423 21.66 18.00 -7.67
C VAL A 423 20.62 17.58 -8.72
N ARG A 424 20.55 16.29 -9.05
CA ARG A 424 19.56 15.77 -10.00
C ARG A 424 18.14 16.05 -9.52
N ARG A 425 17.86 15.80 -8.24
CA ARG A 425 16.59 16.10 -7.58
C ARG A 425 16.24 17.58 -7.71
N GLN A 426 17.15 18.47 -7.30
CA GLN A 426 16.92 19.92 -7.36
C GLN A 426 16.60 20.39 -8.79
N ARG A 427 17.41 19.97 -9.77
CA ARG A 427 17.17 20.37 -11.17
C ARG A 427 15.89 19.78 -11.74
N THR A 428 15.48 18.61 -11.27
CA THR A 428 14.19 18.02 -11.64
C THR A 428 13.04 18.88 -11.13
N PHE A 429 13.10 19.34 -9.88
CA PHE A 429 12.12 20.29 -9.35
C PHE A 429 12.13 21.62 -10.09
N ASP A 430 13.30 22.18 -10.37
CA ASP A 430 13.42 23.42 -11.14
C ASP A 430 12.80 23.28 -12.54
N ALA A 431 13.02 22.14 -13.21
CA ALA A 431 12.45 21.85 -14.52
C ALA A 431 10.91 21.78 -14.48
N LEU A 432 10.35 21.14 -13.45
CA LEU A 432 8.89 21.06 -13.25
C LEU A 432 8.27 22.42 -12.92
N VAL A 433 8.91 23.20 -12.05
CA VAL A 433 8.46 24.57 -11.74
C VAL A 433 8.48 25.41 -13.02
N ARG A 434 9.58 25.37 -13.78
CA ARG A 434 9.69 26.09 -15.07
C ARG A 434 8.58 25.69 -16.02
N LEU A 435 8.28 24.40 -16.16
CA LEU A 435 7.20 23.91 -17.01
C LEU A 435 5.85 24.53 -16.61
N LEU A 436 5.47 24.43 -15.33
CA LEU A 436 4.18 24.93 -14.85
C LEU A 436 4.08 26.46 -14.91
N VAL A 437 5.16 27.18 -14.59
CA VAL A 437 5.21 28.63 -14.71
C VAL A 437 5.06 29.06 -16.17
N ARG A 438 5.80 28.45 -17.10
CA ARG A 438 5.67 28.74 -18.54
C ARG A 438 4.28 28.42 -19.09
N GLU A 439 3.70 27.29 -18.68
CA GLU A 439 2.31 26.98 -19.03
C GLU A 439 1.36 28.06 -18.50
N SER A 440 1.57 28.56 -17.29
CA SER A 440 0.75 29.62 -16.70
C SER A 440 0.85 30.96 -17.46
N GLU A 441 2.03 31.27 -18.00
CA GLU A 441 2.23 32.45 -18.85
C GLU A 441 1.43 32.30 -20.15
N PHE A 442 1.48 31.13 -20.76
CA PHE A 442 0.73 30.79 -21.98
C PHE A 442 -0.80 30.84 -21.75
N GLN A 443 -1.30 30.23 -20.68
CA GLN A 443 -2.72 30.25 -20.31
C GLN A 443 -2.93 30.06 -18.80
N PRO A 444 -4.04 30.54 -18.21
CA PRO A 444 -4.34 30.30 -16.80
C PRO A 444 -4.29 28.80 -16.48
N LEU A 445 -3.65 28.45 -15.36
CA LEU A 445 -3.39 27.08 -14.97
C LEU A 445 -3.99 26.80 -13.58
N MET A 446 -4.82 25.77 -13.48
CA MET A 446 -5.34 25.25 -12.23
C MET A 446 -4.69 23.90 -11.94
N VAL A 447 -3.97 23.81 -10.83
CA VAL A 447 -3.29 22.58 -10.39
C VAL A 447 -3.97 22.10 -9.12
N LEU A 448 -4.44 20.85 -9.10
CA LEU A 448 -5.12 20.23 -7.98
C LEU A 448 -4.28 19.09 -7.42
N PHE A 449 -4.03 19.12 -6.11
CA PHE A 449 -3.49 18.01 -5.34
C PHE A 449 -4.54 17.55 -4.32
N ASP A 450 -5.07 16.35 -4.55
CA ASP A 450 -6.04 15.71 -3.66
C ASP A 450 -5.34 14.82 -2.62
N ASP A 451 -5.86 14.81 -1.40
CA ASP A 451 -5.44 13.97 -0.27
C ASP A 451 -3.94 14.11 0.13
N LEU A 452 -3.47 15.32 0.45
CA LEU A 452 -2.06 15.55 0.84
C LEU A 452 -1.59 14.69 2.03
N GLN A 453 -2.50 14.23 2.89
CA GLN A 453 -2.14 13.30 3.98
C GLN A 453 -1.47 12.01 3.48
N TRP A 454 -1.66 11.67 2.20
CA TRP A 454 -1.07 10.51 1.53
C TRP A 454 0.08 10.85 0.57
N LEU A 455 0.45 12.12 0.45
CA LEU A 455 1.54 12.58 -0.44
C LEU A 455 2.88 12.00 0.02
N ASP A 456 3.74 11.62 -0.92
CA ASP A 456 5.12 11.22 -0.63
C ASP A 456 5.99 12.46 -0.35
N SER A 457 7.07 12.27 0.42
CA SER A 457 7.93 13.36 0.88
C SER A 457 8.59 14.14 -0.26
N GLU A 458 8.83 13.51 -1.41
CA GLU A 458 9.44 14.18 -2.55
C GLU A 458 8.43 15.06 -3.29
N SER A 459 7.23 14.54 -3.54
CA SER A 459 6.15 15.34 -4.12
C SER A 459 5.71 16.48 -3.20
N GLU A 460 5.75 16.27 -1.88
CA GLU A 460 5.50 17.30 -0.87
C GLU A 460 6.55 18.41 -0.92
N ALA A 461 7.85 18.06 -0.95
CA ALA A 461 8.91 19.05 -1.08
C ALA A 461 8.78 19.88 -2.37
N PHE A 462 8.43 19.24 -3.49
CA PHE A 462 8.13 19.95 -4.73
C PHE A 462 6.95 20.91 -4.58
N LEU A 463 5.87 20.47 -3.92
CA LEU A 463 4.66 21.27 -3.74
C LEU A 463 4.95 22.55 -2.95
N CYS A 464 5.81 22.49 -1.94
CA CYS A 464 6.29 23.66 -1.20
C CYS A 464 7.04 24.64 -2.12
N ILE A 465 7.98 24.14 -2.94
CA ILE A 465 8.73 24.98 -3.89
C ILE A 465 7.78 25.61 -4.92
N LEU A 466 6.81 24.85 -5.42
CA LEU A 466 5.81 25.36 -6.37
C LEU A 466 4.97 26.47 -5.74
N ALA A 467 4.56 26.32 -4.49
CA ALA A 467 3.72 27.29 -3.78
C ALA A 467 4.39 28.68 -3.69
N ASP A 468 5.72 28.76 -3.61
CA ASP A 468 6.45 30.03 -3.63
C ASP A 468 6.40 30.76 -4.97
N HIS A 469 6.17 30.02 -6.07
CA HIS A 469 6.07 30.56 -7.43
C HIS A 469 4.64 30.92 -7.83
N VAL A 470 3.64 30.38 -7.12
CA VAL A 470 2.21 30.64 -7.39
C VAL A 470 1.83 32.13 -7.32
N PRO A 471 2.24 32.94 -6.31
CA PRO A 471 1.78 34.33 -6.19
C PRO A 471 2.08 35.23 -7.39
N ARG A 472 3.15 34.91 -8.14
CA ARG A 472 3.66 35.71 -9.27
C ARG A 472 3.27 35.15 -10.64
N SER A 473 2.40 34.14 -10.67
CA SER A 473 2.02 33.43 -11.88
C SER A 473 0.50 33.42 -12.08
N ARG A 474 0.03 33.01 -13.26
CA ARG A 474 -1.41 32.87 -13.55
C ARG A 474 -1.92 31.50 -13.07
N MET A 475 -1.52 31.11 -11.86
CA MET A 475 -1.76 29.79 -11.29
C MET A 475 -2.74 29.82 -10.12
N LEU A 476 -3.68 28.87 -10.10
CA LEU A 476 -4.45 28.52 -8.93
C LEU A 476 -4.01 27.13 -8.47
N LEU A 477 -3.37 27.05 -7.30
CA LEU A 477 -3.02 25.79 -6.66
C LEU A 477 -4.10 25.45 -5.63
N LEU A 478 -4.78 24.32 -5.84
CA LEU A 478 -5.78 23.78 -4.93
C LEU A 478 -5.19 22.55 -4.25
N VAL A 479 -5.20 22.55 -2.91
CA VAL A 479 -4.75 21.41 -2.13
C VAL A 479 -5.81 21.05 -1.10
N ASN A 480 -5.99 19.77 -0.81
CA ASN A 480 -6.84 19.37 0.30
C ASN A 480 -6.14 18.34 1.20
N TYR A 481 -6.56 18.32 2.46
CA TYR A 481 -5.93 17.49 3.48
C TYR A 481 -6.86 17.22 4.66
N ARG A 482 -6.51 16.22 5.46
CA ARG A 482 -7.16 15.95 6.75
C ARG A 482 -6.54 16.81 7.87
N PRO A 483 -7.30 17.20 8.91
CA PRO A 483 -6.75 17.98 10.03
C PRO A 483 -5.53 17.35 10.71
N GLU A 484 -5.43 16.02 10.72
CA GLU A 484 -4.27 15.30 11.28
C GLU A 484 -2.96 15.49 10.49
N TYR A 485 -3.03 16.03 9.28
CA TYR A 485 -1.85 16.28 8.46
C TYR A 485 -1.07 17.47 9.03
N VAL A 486 0.00 17.15 9.75
CA VAL A 486 0.95 18.10 10.33
C VAL A 486 2.30 17.87 9.66
N HIS A 487 2.81 18.85 8.92
CA HIS A 487 4.15 18.82 8.36
C HIS A 487 4.88 20.14 8.64
N ASP A 488 6.21 20.09 8.67
CA ASP A 488 7.07 21.25 8.94
C ASP A 488 6.80 22.35 7.90
N GLY A 489 6.18 23.44 8.36
CA GLY A 489 5.89 24.64 7.56
C GLY A 489 4.58 24.60 6.75
N GLY A 490 4.08 23.42 6.37
CA GLY A 490 2.88 23.26 5.53
C GLY A 490 2.97 23.97 4.17
N VAL A 491 2.06 23.66 3.25
CA VAL A 491 1.96 24.43 2.00
C VAL A 491 1.43 25.82 2.34
N PRO A 492 2.14 26.93 2.01
CA PRO A 492 1.70 28.28 2.34
C PRO A 492 0.39 28.61 1.61
N CYS A 493 -0.73 28.48 2.32
CA CYS A 493 -2.06 28.71 1.79
C CYS A 493 -2.43 30.19 1.96
N HIS A 494 -2.83 30.82 0.86
CA HIS A 494 -3.36 32.19 0.89
C HIS A 494 -4.79 32.23 1.41
N VAL A 495 -5.54 31.16 1.12
CA VAL A 495 -6.91 30.96 1.58
C VAL A 495 -6.98 29.56 2.17
N ARG A 496 -7.54 29.44 3.38
CA ARG A 496 -7.80 28.15 4.02
C ARG A 496 -9.30 28.03 4.27
N LEU A 497 -9.89 26.97 3.73
CA LEU A 497 -11.29 26.62 3.91
C LEU A 497 -11.37 25.40 4.82
N GLU A 498 -12.13 25.51 5.90
CA GLU A 498 -12.37 24.39 6.82
C GLU A 498 -13.77 23.83 6.58
N LEU A 499 -13.84 22.61 6.06
CA LEU A 499 -15.08 21.94 5.76
C LEU A 499 -15.59 21.22 7.00
N ALA A 500 -16.53 21.84 7.70
CA ALA A 500 -17.34 21.19 8.74
C ALA A 500 -18.37 20.23 8.10
N PRO A 501 -18.88 19.20 8.80
CA PRO A 501 -20.01 18.39 8.32
C PRO A 501 -21.20 19.24 7.83
N LEU A 502 -22.00 18.70 6.89
CA LEU A 502 -23.18 19.42 6.41
C LEU A 502 -24.13 19.74 7.58
N GLY A 503 -24.63 20.98 7.60
CA GLY A 503 -25.67 21.38 8.56
C GLY A 503 -26.96 20.58 8.35
N GLN A 504 -27.84 20.56 9.35
CA GLN A 504 -29.07 19.75 9.32
C GLN A 504 -29.92 19.96 8.05
N GLY A 505 -30.08 21.20 7.59
CA GLY A 505 -30.85 21.50 6.37
C GLY A 505 -30.23 20.93 5.10
N ASP A 506 -28.91 21.07 4.93
CA ASP A 506 -28.19 20.50 3.79
C ASP A 506 -28.13 18.97 3.85
N ALA A 507 -27.99 18.40 5.05
CA ALA A 507 -28.02 16.96 5.26
C ALA A 507 -29.41 16.37 4.91
N GLN A 508 -30.51 17.04 5.30
CA GLN A 508 -31.86 16.67 4.89
C GLN A 508 -32.03 16.77 3.37
N GLY A 509 -31.57 17.87 2.75
CA GLY A 509 -31.60 18.02 1.29
C GLY A 509 -30.82 16.93 0.56
N PHE A 510 -29.68 16.52 1.09
CA PHE A 510 -28.89 15.40 0.56
C PHE A 510 -29.62 14.05 0.71
N LEU A 511 -30.20 13.78 1.89
CA LEU A 511 -30.96 12.55 2.15
C LEU A 511 -32.22 12.44 1.28
N SER A 512 -32.96 13.53 1.10
CA SER A 512 -34.12 13.58 0.20
C SER A 512 -33.70 13.32 -1.25
N ALA A 513 -32.57 13.89 -1.69
CA ALA A 513 -32.06 13.67 -3.05
C ALA A 513 -31.56 12.23 -3.29
N MET A 514 -30.97 11.60 -2.27
CA MET A 514 -30.45 10.22 -2.36
C MET A 514 -31.55 9.16 -2.35
N LEU A 515 -32.63 9.41 -1.60
CA LEU A 515 -33.63 8.39 -1.25
C LEU A 515 -34.99 8.64 -1.91
N GLY A 516 -35.15 9.78 -2.60
CA GLY A 516 -36.42 10.20 -3.19
C GLY A 516 -37.45 10.64 -2.15
N ASP A 517 -38.60 11.15 -2.63
CA ASP A 517 -39.77 11.45 -1.81
C ASP A 517 -40.53 10.15 -1.51
N ASP A 518 -39.92 9.24 -0.75
CA ASP A 518 -40.57 8.00 -0.34
C ASP A 518 -41.50 8.27 0.86
N ALA A 519 -42.80 7.98 0.70
CA ALA A 519 -43.86 8.35 1.63
C ALA A 519 -43.78 7.62 3.00
N SER A 520 -42.84 6.69 3.16
CA SER A 520 -42.54 5.96 4.40
C SER A 520 -41.78 6.79 5.46
N ARG A 521 -41.52 8.07 5.19
CA ARG A 521 -40.72 8.99 6.04
C ARG A 521 -41.49 10.02 6.86
N ARG A 522 -42.83 9.97 6.89
CA ARG A 522 -43.62 10.84 7.76
C ARG A 522 -43.86 10.24 9.13
#